data_AF-G3TAE0-F1
#
_entry.id   AF-G3TAE0-F1
#
_cell.length_a   1.000
_cell.length_b   1.000
_cell.length_c   1.000
_cell.angle_alpha   90.00
_cell.angle_beta   90.00
_cell.angle_gamma   90.00
#
_symmetry.space_group_name_H-M   'P 1'
#
loop_
_entity.id
_entity.type
_entity.pdbx_description
1 polymer ?
#
loop_
_entity_poly.entity_id
_entity_poly.type
_entity_poly.pdbx_seq_one_letter_code
_entity_poly.pdbx_strand_id
1 'polypeptide(L)'
;VCNGYLQGRYLSQYAEYAEDWVTDPRFLAGFALWLVGILINIHSDHILRNLRKPGETGYKIPRGGLFEYVTAANYFGEIVEWCGYALASWSAQGGAFALFTFCILSSRAEQHHRWYLEKFEDYPKSRKILFPFLF
;
A
#
# COMPACT_ATOMS: atom_id res chain seq x y z
N VAL A 1 8.91 -13.21 9.73
CA VAL A 1 9.56 -13.25 11.06
C VAL A 1 10.71 -12.26 11.17
N CYS A 2 11.69 -12.26 10.25
CA CYS A 2 12.84 -11.34 10.33
C CYS A 2 12.49 -9.84 10.28
N ASN A 3 11.62 -9.39 9.37
CA ASN A 3 11.23 -7.98 9.30
C ASN A 3 10.62 -7.49 10.63
N GLY A 4 9.60 -8.19 11.15
CA GLY A 4 8.96 -7.83 12.42
C GLY A 4 9.94 -7.81 13.59
N TYR A 5 10.88 -8.77 13.65
CA TYR A 5 11.94 -8.76 14.66
C TYR A 5 12.84 -7.53 14.55
N LEU A 6 13.34 -7.21 13.34
CA LEU A 6 14.21 -6.06 13.11
C LEU A 6 13.53 -4.74 13.51
N GLN A 7 12.27 -4.56 13.09
CA GLN A 7 11.49 -3.36 13.42
C GLN A 7 11.25 -3.24 14.93
N GLY A 8 10.72 -4.30 15.54
CA GLY A 8 10.40 -4.32 16.97
C GLY A 8 11.65 -4.13 17.84
N ARG A 9 12.73 -4.86 17.55
CA ARG A 9 14.00 -4.76 18.27
C ARG A 9 14.59 -3.35 18.17
N TYR A 10 14.56 -2.72 16.99
CA TYR A 10 15.05 -1.36 16.83
C TYR A 10 14.22 -0.36 17.65
N LEU A 11 12.90 -0.33 17.44
CA LEU A 11 12.02 0.67 18.06
C LEU A 11 11.98 0.57 19.59
N SER A 12 12.07 -0.63 20.14
CA SER A 12 11.95 -0.84 21.59
C SER A 12 13.26 -0.68 22.37
N GLN A 13 14.42 -0.74 21.70
CA GLN A 13 15.70 -0.91 22.39
C GLN A 13 16.83 -0.04 21.84
N TYR A 14 16.69 0.52 20.64
CA TYR A 14 17.75 1.29 19.98
C TYR A 14 17.28 2.65 19.45
N ALA A 15 15.98 2.84 19.24
CA ALA A 15 15.46 4.12 18.77
C ALA A 15 15.52 5.15 19.91
N GLU A 16 16.22 6.25 19.65
CA GLU A 16 16.26 7.42 20.52
C GLU A 16 15.49 8.55 19.84
N TYR A 17 14.40 8.98 20.47
CA TYR A 17 13.56 10.07 19.99
C TYR A 17 13.63 11.24 20.98
N ALA A 18 13.47 12.46 20.45
CA ALA A 18 13.29 13.63 21.30
C ALA A 18 11.97 13.53 22.12
N GLU A 19 11.90 14.21 23.27
CA GLU A 19 10.71 14.17 24.14
C GLU A 19 9.44 14.64 23.43
N ASP A 20 9.59 15.57 22.48
CA ASP A 20 8.52 16.17 21.69
C ASP A 20 8.29 15.47 20.34
N TRP A 21 8.88 14.30 20.11
CA TRP A 21 8.83 13.59 18.83
C TRP A 21 7.41 13.36 18.30
N VAL A 22 6.44 13.10 19.18
CA VAL A 22 5.03 12.89 18.80
C VAL A 22 4.36 14.14 18.22
N THR A 23 4.96 15.32 18.44
CA THR A 23 4.55 16.60 17.85
C THR A 23 5.47 17.06 16.73
N ASP A 24 6.57 16.34 16.46
CA ASP A 24 7.48 16.65 15.36
C ASP A 24 6.73 16.53 14.02
N PRO A 25 6.93 17.47 13.08
CA PRO A 25 6.27 17.44 11.77
C PRO A 25 6.48 16.12 11.01
N ARG A 26 7.63 15.46 11.17
CA ARG A 26 7.90 14.15 10.54
C ARG A 26 6.99 13.08 11.09
N PHE A 27 6.83 13.02 12.42
CA PHE A 27 5.94 12.06 13.05
C PHE A 27 4.49 12.31 12.65
N LEU A 28 4.02 13.56 12.69
CA LEU A 28 2.65 13.93 12.34
C LEU A 28 2.34 13.63 10.86
N ALA A 29 3.24 14.01 9.95
CA ALA A 29 3.10 13.72 8.53
C ALA A 29 3.16 12.21 8.25
N GLY A 30 4.10 11.50 8.90
CA GLY A 30 4.24 10.05 8.78
C GLY A 30 3.01 9.30 9.28
N PHE A 31 2.46 9.70 10.43
CA PHE A 31 1.22 9.15 10.97
C PHE A 31 0.02 9.42 10.07
N ALA A 32 -0.10 10.64 9.53
CA ALA A 32 -1.16 10.97 8.59
C ALA A 32 -1.07 10.14 7.31
N LEU A 33 0.13 9.97 6.74
CA LEU A 33 0.37 9.11 5.58
C LEU A 33 0.05 7.65 5.89
N TRP A 34 0.50 7.14 7.05
CA TRP A 34 0.21 5.79 7.49
C TRP A 34 -1.30 5.56 7.59
N LEU A 35 -2.03 6.48 8.21
CA LEU A 35 -3.48 6.40 8.37
C LEU A 35 -4.23 6.47 7.03
N VAL A 36 -3.80 7.34 6.11
CA VAL A 36 -4.38 7.40 4.77
C VAL A 36 -4.11 6.11 4.00
N GLY A 37 -2.88 5.59 4.06
CA GLY A 37 -2.48 4.36 3.40
C GLY A 37 -3.29 3.16 3.86
N ILE A 38 -3.41 2.95 5.18
CA ILE A 38 -4.16 1.83 5.74
C ILE A 38 -5.67 1.93 5.42
N LEU A 39 -6.25 3.14 5.43
CA LEU A 39 -7.65 3.34 5.04
C LEU A 39 -7.89 2.98 3.57
N ILE A 40 -7.00 3.38 2.66
CA ILE A 40 -7.06 3.03 1.24
C ILE A 40 -6.90 1.51 1.07
N ASN A 41 -5.95 0.90 1.76
CA ASN A 41 -5.68 -0.53 1.69
C ASN A 41 -6.91 -1.34 2.15
N ILE A 42 -7.43 -1.07 3.35
CA ILE A 42 -8.61 -1.74 3.90
C ILE A 42 -9.84 -1.55 3.01
N HIS A 43 -10.08 -0.33 2.52
CA HIS A 43 -11.20 -0.06 1.63
C HIS A 43 -11.09 -0.84 0.32
N SER A 44 -9.90 -0.88 -0.27
CA SER A 44 -9.64 -1.60 -1.52
C SER A 44 -9.77 -3.11 -1.34
N ASP A 45 -9.24 -3.66 -0.25
CA ASP A 45 -9.37 -5.07 0.09
C ASP A 45 -10.82 -5.44 0.41
N HIS A 46 -11.60 -4.54 1.03
CA HIS A 46 -13.03 -4.73 1.20
C HIS A 46 -13.76 -4.85 -0.14
N ILE A 47 -13.44 -4.01 -1.13
CA ILE A 47 -13.98 -4.15 -2.49
C ILE A 47 -13.59 -5.51 -3.08
N LEU A 48 -12.30 -5.87 -3.04
CA LEU A 48 -11.78 -7.11 -3.61
C LEU A 48 -12.43 -8.36 -2.99
N ARG A 49 -12.60 -8.37 -1.66
CA ARG A 49 -13.24 -9.46 -0.93
C ARG A 49 -14.72 -9.63 -1.30
N ASN A 50 -15.39 -8.53 -1.64
CA ASN A 50 -16.81 -8.53 -2.01
C ASN A 50 -17.06 -8.63 -3.52
N LEU A 51 -16.02 -8.82 -4.35
CA LEU A 51 -16.20 -9.05 -5.79
C LEU A 51 -17.00 -10.33 -6.07
N ARG A 52 -16.88 -11.33 -5.19
CA ARG A 52 -17.48 -12.64 -5.37
C ARG A 52 -18.47 -12.93 -4.26
N LYS A 53 -19.62 -13.49 -4.65
CA LYS A 53 -20.51 -14.13 -3.68
C LYS A 53 -19.94 -15.49 -3.27
N PRO A 54 -20.25 -16.00 -2.07
CA PRO A 54 -19.86 -17.34 -1.66
C PRO A 54 -20.28 -18.38 -2.72
N GLY A 55 -19.32 -19.14 -3.25
CA GLY A 55 -19.55 -20.15 -4.30
C GLY A 55 -19.31 -19.70 -5.74
N GLU A 56 -19.11 -18.40 -6.01
CA GLU A 56 -18.75 -17.94 -7.35
C GLU A 56 -17.28 -18.21 -7.66
N THR A 57 -17.02 -18.81 -8.82
CA THR A 57 -15.70 -19.01 -9.39
C THR A 57 -15.51 -18.08 -10.59
N GLY A 58 -14.33 -17.47 -10.72
CA GLY A 58 -14.03 -16.53 -11.81
C GLY A 58 -13.58 -15.14 -11.34
N TYR A 59 -12.69 -14.52 -12.09
CA TYR A 59 -12.22 -13.16 -11.80
C TYR A 59 -13.20 -12.12 -12.31
N LYS A 60 -13.25 -10.98 -11.63
CA LYS A 60 -14.06 -9.82 -12.01
C LYS A 60 -13.20 -8.56 -11.93
N ILE A 61 -13.58 -7.56 -12.70
CA ILE A 61 -12.90 -6.27 -12.70
C ILE A 61 -13.34 -5.49 -11.46
N PRO A 62 -12.42 -5.09 -10.56
CA PRO A 62 -12.78 -4.28 -9.40
C PRO A 62 -13.27 -2.89 -9.83
N ARG A 63 -14.38 -2.43 -9.23
CA ARG A 63 -14.97 -1.10 -9.44
C ARG A 63 -15.17 -0.40 -8.09
N GLY A 64 -15.20 0.92 -8.12
CA GLY A 64 -15.38 1.78 -6.96
C GLY A 64 -14.06 2.24 -6.32
N GLY A 65 -14.14 3.36 -5.59
CA GLY A 65 -12.99 3.96 -4.91
C GLY A 65 -11.82 4.25 -5.86
N LEU A 66 -10.60 3.94 -5.41
CA LEU A 66 -9.38 4.16 -6.21
C LEU A 66 -9.26 3.21 -7.41
N PHE A 67 -10.01 2.09 -7.45
CA PHE A 67 -9.94 1.18 -8.60
C PHE A 67 -10.44 1.82 -9.89
N GLU A 68 -11.19 2.92 -9.84
CA GLU A 68 -11.56 3.68 -11.03
C GLU A 68 -10.36 4.35 -11.72
N TYR A 69 -9.26 4.57 -10.98
CA TYR A 69 -8.07 5.24 -11.47
C TYR A 69 -6.88 4.29 -11.65
N VAL A 70 -6.73 3.31 -10.76
CA VAL A 70 -5.57 2.40 -10.73
C VAL A 70 -5.98 0.94 -10.62
N THR A 71 -5.17 0.03 -11.16
CA THR A 71 -5.41 -1.41 -11.08
C THR A 71 -5.20 -1.97 -9.69
N ALA A 72 -4.13 -1.56 -9.01
CA ALA A 72 -3.72 -2.11 -7.74
C ALA A 72 -3.89 -1.10 -6.60
N ALA A 73 -5.13 -0.66 -6.37
CA ALA A 73 -5.46 0.36 -5.36
C ALA A 73 -5.04 -0.04 -3.93
N ASN A 74 -5.15 -1.32 -3.59
CA ASN A 74 -4.69 -1.83 -2.29
C ASN A 74 -3.16 -1.74 -2.14
N TYR A 75 -2.41 -2.05 -3.20
CA TYR A 75 -0.95 -1.95 -3.19
C TYR A 75 -0.48 -0.51 -3.09
N PHE A 76 -1.17 0.42 -3.75
CA PHE A 76 -0.92 1.85 -3.57
C PHE A 76 -1.12 2.25 -2.09
N GLY A 77 -2.23 1.84 -1.48
CA GLY A 77 -2.48 2.07 -0.05
C GLY A 77 -1.36 1.52 0.84
N GLU A 78 -0.93 0.28 0.59
CA GLU A 78 0.14 -0.37 1.37
C GLU A 78 1.49 0.34 1.22
N ILE A 79 1.83 0.82 0.02
CA ILE A 79 3.05 1.61 -0.20
C ILE A 79 3.00 2.93 0.58
N VAL A 80 1.87 3.65 0.49
CA VAL A 80 1.68 4.90 1.24
C VAL A 80 1.74 4.65 2.75
N GLU A 81 1.16 3.55 3.21
CA GLU A 81 1.19 3.12 4.61
C GLU A 81 2.63 2.96 5.12
N TRP A 82 3.44 2.20 4.41
CA TRP A 82 4.82 1.93 4.83
C TRP A 82 5.76 3.13 4.66
N CYS A 83 5.52 3.98 3.67
CA CYS A 83 6.20 5.28 3.57
C CYS A 83 5.89 6.17 4.79
N GLY A 84 4.62 6.22 5.22
CA GLY A 84 4.21 6.94 6.42
C GLY A 84 4.86 6.36 7.68
N TYR A 85 4.86 5.03 7.82
CA TYR A 85 5.53 4.34 8.92
C TYR A 85 7.04 4.66 8.96
N ALA A 86 7.73 4.59 7.82
CA ALA A 86 9.16 4.90 7.74
C ALA A 86 9.48 6.35 8.13
N LEU A 87 8.60 7.30 7.76
CA LEU A 87 8.74 8.70 8.12
C LEU A 87 8.50 8.92 9.62
N ALA A 88 7.47 8.28 10.19
CA ALA A 88 7.15 8.39 11.62
C ALA A 88 8.16 7.69 12.52
N SER A 89 8.67 6.53 12.10
CA SER A 89 9.71 5.78 12.82
C SER A 89 11.09 6.41 12.65
N TRP A 90 11.29 7.18 11.58
CA TRP A 90 12.57 7.78 11.19
C TRP A 90 13.75 6.81 11.30
N SER A 91 13.53 5.56 10.87
CA SER A 91 14.47 4.46 11.06
C SER A 91 14.94 3.88 9.74
N ALA A 92 16.19 3.43 9.68
CA ALA A 92 16.75 2.77 8.50
C ALA A 92 15.98 1.48 8.15
N GLN A 93 15.51 0.75 9.17
CA GLN A 93 14.72 -0.47 9.03
C GLN A 93 13.33 -0.16 8.48
N GLY A 94 12.70 0.93 8.92
CA GLY A 94 11.44 1.44 8.37
C GLY A 94 11.58 1.81 6.89
N GLY A 95 12.60 2.61 6.57
CA GLY A 95 12.90 3.02 5.19
C GLY A 95 13.22 1.84 4.26
N ALA A 96 14.03 0.89 4.73
CA ALA A 96 14.35 -0.33 3.98
C ALA A 96 13.10 -1.17 3.69
N PHE A 97 12.19 -1.28 4.68
CA PHE A 97 10.94 -2.00 4.49
C PHE A 97 10.01 -1.31 3.50
N ALA A 98 9.86 0.03 3.59
CA ALA A 98 9.07 0.80 2.63
C ALA A 98 9.61 0.65 1.20
N LEU A 99 10.92 0.74 1.00
CA LEU A 99 11.56 0.54 -0.30
C LEU A 99 11.35 -0.87 -0.84
N PHE A 100 11.54 -1.89 0.00
CA PHE A 100 11.31 -3.28 -0.37
C PHE A 100 9.86 -3.52 -0.80
N THR A 101 8.91 -3.03 0.00
CA THR A 101 7.48 -3.13 -0.31
C THR A 101 7.14 -2.42 -1.61
N PHE A 102 7.67 -1.22 -1.84
CA PHE A 102 7.51 -0.49 -3.10
C PHE A 102 7.96 -1.30 -4.31
N CYS A 103 9.18 -1.87 -4.28
CA CYS A 103 9.72 -2.63 -5.40
C CYS A 103 8.88 -3.89 -5.70
N ILE A 104 8.53 -4.66 -4.67
CA ILE A 104 7.78 -5.90 -4.82
C ILE A 104 6.36 -5.64 -5.30
N LEU A 105 5.67 -4.67 -4.70
CA LEU A 105 4.28 -4.38 -5.03
C LEU A 105 4.14 -3.68 -6.38
N SER A 106 5.08 -2.83 -6.77
CA SER A 106 5.07 -2.20 -8.09
C SER A 106 5.21 -3.25 -9.20
N SER A 107 6.17 -4.17 -9.08
CA SER A 107 6.33 -5.26 -10.06
C SER A 107 5.11 -6.18 -10.11
N ARG A 108 4.48 -6.45 -8.95
CA ARG A 108 3.25 -7.25 -8.90
C ARG A 108 2.06 -6.50 -9.51
N ALA A 109 1.94 -5.19 -9.29
CA ALA A 109 0.90 -4.36 -9.86
C ALA A 109 0.96 -4.36 -11.39
N GLU A 110 2.17 -4.25 -11.98
CA GLU A 110 2.37 -4.35 -13.43
C GLU A 110 1.87 -5.67 -13.99
N GLN A 111 2.21 -6.79 -13.33
CA GLN A 111 1.76 -8.11 -13.73
C GLN A 111 0.23 -8.23 -13.68
N HIS A 112 -0.40 -7.71 -12.62
CA HIS A 112 -1.86 -7.67 -12.52
C HIS A 112 -2.49 -6.82 -13.61
N HIS A 113 -1.94 -5.63 -13.88
CA HIS A 113 -2.45 -4.74 -14.92
C HIS A 113 -2.41 -5.41 -16.30
N ARG A 114 -1.27 -6.01 -16.65
CA ARG A 114 -1.13 -6.77 -17.90
C ARG A 114 -2.12 -7.93 -17.97
N TRP A 115 -2.23 -8.70 -16.88
CA TRP A 115 -3.16 -9.83 -16.82
C TRP A 115 -4.61 -9.38 -16.99
N TYR A 116 -5.03 -8.26 -16.38
CA TYR A 116 -6.37 -7.72 -16.54
C TYR A 116 -6.66 -7.27 -18.00
N LEU A 117 -5.69 -6.62 -18.66
CA LEU A 117 -5.80 -6.23 -20.07
C LEU A 117 -5.91 -7.43 -21.01
N GLU A 118 -5.19 -8.52 -20.73
CA GLU A 118 -5.26 -9.76 -21.51
C GLU A 118 -6.53 -10.57 -21.23
N LYS A 119 -7.03 -10.54 -20.00
CA LYS A 119 -8.14 -11.37 -19.56
C LYS A 119 -9.51 -10.78 -19.89
N PHE A 120 -9.64 -9.46 -19.84
CA PHE A 120 -10.92 -8.76 -19.97
C PHE A 120 -10.89 -7.78 -21.14
N GLU A 121 -11.69 -8.04 -22.17
CA GLU A 121 -11.83 -7.13 -23.31
C GLU A 121 -12.42 -5.77 -22.91
N ASP A 122 -13.26 -5.74 -21.87
CA ASP A 122 -13.92 -4.56 -21.32
C ASP A 122 -13.11 -3.85 -20.22
N TYR A 123 -11.83 -4.23 -20.02
CA TYR A 123 -10.99 -3.57 -19.01
C TYR A 123 -10.78 -2.07 -19.33
N PRO A 124 -10.98 -1.15 -18.36
CA PRO A 124 -10.77 0.27 -18.60
C PRO A 124 -9.30 0.60 -18.88
N LYS A 125 -8.96 0.84 -20.15
CA LYS A 125 -7.60 1.17 -20.61
C LYS A 125 -7.08 2.51 -20.10
N SER A 126 -7.95 3.34 -19.53
CA SER A 126 -7.58 4.59 -18.86
C SER A 126 -6.93 4.37 -17.49
N ARG A 127 -7.16 3.21 -16.86
CA ARG A 127 -6.56 2.90 -15.55
C ARG A 127 -5.05 2.86 -15.65
N LYS A 128 -4.41 3.40 -14.64
CA LYS A 128 -2.98 3.28 -14.40
C LYS A 128 -2.71 2.04 -13.55
N ILE A 129 -1.46 1.65 -13.43
CA ILE A 129 -1.04 0.44 -12.72
C ILE A 129 -1.18 0.66 -11.22
N LEU A 130 -0.62 1.77 -10.70
CA LEU A 130 -0.40 1.98 -9.27
C LEU A 130 -0.61 3.43 -8.78
N PHE A 131 -0.04 4.42 -9.47
CA PHE A 131 -0.16 5.84 -9.18
C PHE A 131 -1.17 6.52 -10.10
N PRO A 132 -2.23 7.14 -9.56
CA PRO A 132 -3.24 7.83 -10.37
C PRO A 132 -2.60 8.82 -11.35
N PHE A 133 -3.03 8.77 -12.61
CA PHE A 133 -2.60 9.65 -13.71
C PHE A 133 -1.14 9.57 -14.16
N LEU A 134 -0.26 8.84 -13.45
CA LEU A 134 1.16 8.76 -13.77
C LEU A 134 1.57 7.36 -14.22
N PHE A 135 1.44 6.37 -13.35
CA PHE A 135 2.01 5.05 -13.54
C PHE A 135 1.04 3.95 -13.17
#